data_AF-A0A9D0CXK2-F1
#
_entry.id   AF-A0A9D0CXK2-F1
#
_cell.length_a   1.000
_cell.length_b   1.000
_cell.length_c   1.000
_cell.angle_alpha   90.00
_cell.angle_beta   90.00
_cell.angle_gamma   90.00
#
_symmetry.space_group_name_H-M   'P 1'
#
loop_
_entity.id
_entity.type
_entity.pdbx_description
1 polymer ?
#
loop_
_entity_poly.entity_id
_entity_poly.type
_entity_poly.pdbx_seq_one_letter_code
_entity_poly.pdbx_strand_id
1 'polypeptide(L)'
;MKIKWALLIVLVLGGGQLWRLTEPLACRDLDYDYSALSATELGLIASSCRREAMARLYYQRAYFTELLEGREVAGLADGHRLYMGMVEAFSPHWFPAQAARLDFLNQQYEQATERAEMQLRQQRQFAEAQPRL
;
A
#
# COMPACT_ATOMS: atom_id res chain seq x y z
N MET A 1 53.35 -4.27 -8.58
CA MET A 1 52.32 -3.24 -8.30
C MET A 1 50.96 -3.72 -8.82
N LYS A 2 50.11 -4.32 -7.97
CA LYS A 2 48.78 -4.85 -8.35
C LYS A 2 47.69 -4.56 -7.28
N ILE A 3 47.74 -3.38 -6.65
CA ILE A 3 46.82 -2.98 -5.55
C ILE A 3 46.08 -1.70 -5.95
N LYS A 4 45.51 -1.64 -7.17
CA LYS A 4 44.67 -0.50 -7.60
C LYS A 4 43.21 -0.89 -7.89
N TRP A 5 42.94 -2.17 -8.14
CA TRP A 5 41.60 -2.63 -8.53
C TRP A 5 40.74 -3.15 -7.37
N ALA A 6 41.36 -3.53 -6.24
CA ALA A 6 40.61 -4.05 -5.08
C ALA A 6 39.78 -2.98 -4.37
N LEU A 7 40.20 -1.71 -4.41
CA LEU A 7 39.49 -0.59 -3.77
C LEU A 7 38.19 -0.20 -4.50
N LEU A 8 38.09 -0.45 -5.81
CA LEU A 8 36.90 -0.14 -6.60
C LEU A 8 35.76 -1.15 -6.35
N ILE A 9 36.09 -2.42 -6.11
CA ILE A 9 35.09 -3.47 -5.88
C ILE A 9 34.42 -3.32 -4.50
N VAL A 10 35.16 -2.85 -3.49
CA VAL A 10 34.59 -2.58 -2.15
C VAL A 10 33.67 -1.36 -2.15
N LEU A 11 33.93 -0.36 -3.00
CA LEU A 11 33.08 0.83 -3.10
C LEU A 11 31.75 0.57 -3.85
N VAL A 12 31.76 -0.33 -4.84
CA VAL A 12 30.53 -0.74 -5.56
C VAL A 12 29.67 -1.69 -4.72
N LEU A 13 30.27 -2.52 -3.86
CA LEU A 13 29.53 -3.42 -2.96
C LEU A 13 29.13 -2.77 -1.61
N GLY A 14 29.84 -1.72 -1.17
CA GLY A 14 29.56 -1.00 0.08
C GLY A 14 28.52 0.11 -0.06
N GLY A 15 28.34 0.69 -1.24
CA GLY A 15 27.41 1.80 -1.47
C GLY A 15 25.92 1.42 -1.41
N GLY A 16 25.57 0.14 -1.64
CA GLY A 16 24.19 -0.33 -1.64
C GLY A 16 23.60 -0.58 -0.24
N GLN A 17 24.42 -0.58 0.82
CA GLN A 17 23.98 -0.93 2.18
C GLN A 17 23.71 0.29 3.07
N LEU A 18 24.19 1.48 2.72
CA LEU A 18 24.02 2.68 3.55
C LEU A 18 22.61 3.28 3.49
N TRP A 19 21.89 3.06 2.38
CA TRP A 19 20.50 3.53 2.22
C TRP A 19 19.48 2.70 3.03
N ARG A 20 19.89 1.52 3.54
CA ARG A 20 19.04 0.64 4.39
C ARG A 20 19.02 1.05 5.87
N LEU A 21 19.84 2.02 6.29
CA LEU A 21 19.91 2.43 7.70
C LEU A 21 18.81 3.40 8.10
N THR A 22 18.36 4.24 7.17
CA THR A 22 17.28 5.20 7.38
C THR A 22 15.96 4.65 6.85
N GLU A 23 15.10 4.27 7.78
CA GLU A 23 13.70 3.93 7.50
C GLU A 23 13.02 5.10 6.78
N PRO A 24 12.24 4.88 5.70
CA PRO A 24 11.59 5.95 4.96
C PRO A 24 10.70 6.82 5.84
N LEU A 25 10.53 8.09 5.47
CA LEU A 25 9.64 9.01 6.18
C LEU A 25 8.22 8.44 6.31
N ALA A 26 7.73 7.80 5.24
CA ALA A 26 6.45 7.12 5.18
C ALA A 26 6.23 6.07 6.29
N CYS A 27 7.30 5.44 6.81
CA CYS A 27 7.20 4.44 7.87
C CYS A 27 7.08 5.05 9.28
N ARG A 28 7.34 6.36 9.42
CA ARG A 28 7.33 7.08 10.69
C ARG A 28 6.23 8.15 10.74
N ASP A 29 5.88 8.67 9.58
CA ASP A 29 4.84 9.65 9.38
C ASP A 29 3.61 8.99 8.74
N LEU A 30 2.55 8.87 9.53
CA LEU A 30 1.29 8.29 9.10
C LEU A 30 0.48 9.25 8.22
N ASP A 31 0.81 10.55 8.25
CA ASP A 31 0.19 11.59 7.42
C ASP A 31 0.98 11.84 6.12
N TYR A 32 1.97 10.99 5.82
CA TYR A 32 2.70 11.01 4.57
C TYR A 32 1.74 10.86 3.38
N ASP A 33 1.80 11.78 2.42
CA ASP A 33 0.95 11.76 1.23
C ASP A 33 1.33 10.59 0.32
N TYR A 34 0.43 9.61 0.25
CA TYR A 34 0.56 8.41 -0.56
C TYR A 34 -0.43 8.38 -1.73
N SER A 35 -1.26 9.42 -1.89
CA SER A 35 -2.40 9.45 -2.82
C SER A 35 -2.00 9.33 -4.30
N ALA A 36 -0.77 9.74 -4.63
CA ALA A 36 -0.20 9.66 -5.97
C ALA A 36 0.63 8.39 -6.22
N LEU A 37 0.78 7.50 -5.24
CA LEU A 37 1.63 6.32 -5.35
C LEU A 37 0.90 5.14 -5.98
N SER A 38 1.59 4.43 -6.86
CA SER A 38 1.14 3.15 -7.41
C SER A 38 1.14 2.04 -6.37
N ALA A 39 0.38 0.97 -6.63
CA ALA A 39 0.39 -0.24 -5.79
C ALA A 39 1.81 -0.80 -5.57
N THR A 40 2.66 -0.76 -6.62
CA THR A 40 4.06 -1.22 -6.51
C THR A 40 4.89 -0.35 -5.57
N GLU A 41 4.76 0.98 -5.66
CA GLU A 41 5.48 1.91 -4.78
C GLU A 41 5.04 1.74 -3.31
N LEU A 42 3.74 1.57 -3.08
CA LEU A 42 3.20 1.27 -1.76
C LEU A 42 3.74 -0.04 -1.19
N GLY A 43 3.83 -1.09 -2.02
CA GLY A 43 4.44 -2.38 -1.65
C GLY A 43 5.93 -2.27 -1.30
N LEU A 44 6.68 -1.43 -2.02
CA LEU A 44 8.08 -1.15 -1.69
C LEU A 44 8.21 -0.46 -0.33
N ILE A 45 7.35 0.53 -0.03
CA ILE A 45 7.31 1.18 1.28
C ILE A 45 7.00 0.14 2.37
N ALA A 46 5.97 -0.68 2.17
CA ALA A 46 5.59 -1.74 3.12
C ALA A 46 6.78 -2.66 3.46
N SER A 47 7.53 -3.11 2.45
CA SER A 47 8.70 -3.98 2.62
C SER A 47 9.89 -3.32 3.33
N SER A 48 9.90 -1.99 3.41
CA SER A 48 10.98 -1.20 4.00
C SER A 48 10.72 -0.77 5.44
N CYS A 49 9.45 -0.83 5.90
CA CYS A 49 9.08 -0.44 7.25
C CYS A 49 9.46 -1.51 8.27
N ARG A 50 10.02 -1.09 9.41
CA ARG A 50 10.35 -2.02 10.51
C ARG A 50 9.17 -2.25 11.44
N ARG A 51 8.30 -1.25 11.61
CA ARG A 51 7.09 -1.36 12.42
C ARG A 51 6.03 -2.15 11.67
N GLU A 52 5.69 -3.33 12.17
CA GLU A 52 4.75 -4.26 11.54
C GLU A 52 3.40 -3.61 11.20
N ALA A 53 2.80 -2.87 12.14
CA ALA A 53 1.51 -2.22 11.91
C ALA A 53 1.56 -1.18 10.76
N MET A 54 2.71 -0.54 10.55
CA MET A 54 2.89 0.41 9.44
C MET A 54 3.13 -0.31 8.13
N ALA A 55 3.97 -1.35 8.14
CA ALA A 55 4.18 -2.22 6.98
C ALA A 55 2.84 -2.81 6.51
N ARG A 56 2.01 -3.30 7.44
CA ARG A 56 0.66 -3.82 7.16
C ARG A 56 -0.23 -2.78 6.49
N LEU A 57 -0.24 -1.53 6.98
CA LEU A 57 -1.07 -0.48 6.40
C LEU A 57 -0.70 -0.22 4.94
N TYR A 58 0.60 -0.07 4.64
CA TYR A 58 1.05 0.15 3.27
C TYR A 58 0.83 -1.08 2.38
N TYR A 59 0.98 -2.28 2.91
CA TYR A 59 0.65 -3.51 2.20
C TYR A 59 -0.84 -3.56 1.81
N GLN A 60 -1.72 -3.25 2.76
CA GLN A 60 -3.16 -3.23 2.50
C GLN A 60 -3.55 -2.11 1.54
N ARG A 61 -2.95 -0.92 1.65
CA ARG A 61 -3.11 0.17 0.67
C ARG A 61 -2.68 -0.28 -0.73
N ALA A 62 -1.53 -0.93 -0.85
CA ALA A 62 -1.03 -1.46 -2.12
C ALA A 62 -2.02 -2.45 -2.74
N TYR A 63 -2.44 -3.44 -1.97
CA TYR A 63 -3.36 -4.49 -2.43
C TYR A 63 -4.73 -3.92 -2.80
N PHE A 64 -5.26 -2.98 -2.01
CA PHE A 64 -6.51 -2.30 -2.32
C PHE A 64 -6.42 -1.49 -3.62
N THR A 65 -5.33 -0.74 -3.82
CA THR A 65 -5.09 0.01 -5.06
C THR A 65 -5.04 -0.94 -6.26
N GLU A 66 -4.28 -2.03 -6.17
CA GLU A 66 -4.18 -3.06 -7.22
C GLU A 66 -5.56 -3.67 -7.55
N LEU A 67 -6.33 -4.01 -6.51
CA LEU A 67 -7.67 -4.57 -6.65
C LEU A 67 -8.61 -3.63 -7.43
N LEU A 68 -8.48 -2.32 -7.21
CA LEU A 68 -9.32 -1.29 -7.85
C LEU A 68 -8.78 -0.80 -9.21
N GLU A 69 -7.53 -1.09 -9.55
CA GLU A 69 -6.96 -0.86 -10.89
C GLU A 69 -7.38 -1.94 -11.91
N GLY A 70 -7.91 -3.07 -11.44
CA GLY A 70 -8.54 -4.09 -12.27
C GLY A 70 -9.67 -3.50 -13.13
N ARG A 71 -9.41 -3.34 -14.43
CA ARG A 71 -10.22 -2.59 -15.41
C ARG A 71 -11.68 -3.04 -15.58
N GLU A 72 -12.09 -4.17 -15.01
CA GLU A 72 -13.42 -4.74 -15.20
C GLU A 72 -14.53 -3.95 -14.46
N VAL A 73 -14.19 -3.08 -13.50
CA VAL A 73 -15.15 -2.64 -12.47
C VAL A 73 -15.01 -1.15 -12.09
N ALA A 74 -14.85 -0.28 -13.10
CA ALA A 74 -14.57 1.15 -12.93
C ALA A 74 -15.56 1.90 -11.99
N GLY A 75 -16.87 1.65 -12.11
CA GLY A 75 -17.87 2.36 -11.29
C GLY A 75 -17.90 1.96 -9.80
N LEU A 76 -17.49 0.73 -9.48
CA LEU A 76 -17.41 0.27 -8.08
C LEU A 76 -16.10 0.75 -7.43
N ALA A 77 -15.02 0.81 -8.21
CA ALA A 77 -13.71 1.27 -7.76
C ALA A 77 -13.77 2.72 -7.25
N ASP A 78 -14.51 3.59 -7.92
CA ASP A 78 -14.61 4.99 -7.51
C ASP A 78 -15.33 5.17 -6.17
N GLY A 79 -16.39 4.37 -5.91
CA GLY A 79 -17.09 4.38 -4.62
C GLY A 79 -16.20 3.90 -3.47
N HIS A 80 -15.43 2.84 -3.68
CA HIS A 80 -14.47 2.33 -2.70
C HIS A 80 -13.32 3.30 -2.43
N ARG A 81 -12.76 3.93 -3.47
CA ARG A 81 -11.73 4.98 -3.32
C ARG A 81 -12.27 6.18 -2.55
N LEU A 82 -13.47 6.65 -2.88
CA LEU A 82 -14.10 7.77 -2.18
C LEU A 82 -14.30 7.47 -0.70
N TYR A 83 -14.86 6.29 -0.38
CA TYR A 83 -15.07 5.87 1.01
C TYR A 83 -13.76 5.84 1.80
N MET A 84 -12.72 5.17 1.28
CA MET A 84 -11.44 5.09 1.97
C MET A 84 -10.75 6.45 2.07
N GLY A 85 -10.84 7.30 1.04
CA GLY A 85 -10.33 8.68 1.09
C GLY A 85 -11.00 9.51 2.18
N MET A 86 -12.30 9.35 2.41
CA MET A 86 -12.99 9.99 3.53
C MET A 86 -12.52 9.43 4.88
N VAL A 87 -12.44 8.11 5.02
CA VAL A 87 -11.96 7.46 6.25
C VAL A 87 -10.57 7.99 6.62
N GLU A 88 -9.66 8.02 5.65
CA GLU A 88 -8.31 8.55 5.79
C GLU A 88 -8.31 10.02 6.23
N ALA A 89 -9.03 10.89 5.53
CA ALA A 89 -9.07 12.33 5.80
C ALA A 89 -9.63 12.69 7.19
N PHE A 90 -10.60 11.91 7.70
CA PHE A 90 -11.22 12.17 8.99
C PHE A 90 -10.60 11.36 10.15
N SER A 91 -9.82 10.31 9.86
CA SER A 91 -9.16 9.50 10.89
C SER A 91 -8.29 10.29 11.89
N PRO A 92 -7.58 11.38 11.54
CA PRO A 92 -6.83 12.18 12.50
C PRO A 92 -7.72 12.85 13.55
N HIS A 93 -8.97 13.16 13.19
CA HIS A 93 -9.93 13.80 14.09
C HIS A 93 -10.56 12.80 15.06
N TRP A 94 -10.95 11.61 14.56
CA TRP A 94 -11.55 10.56 15.39
C TRP A 94 -10.52 9.83 16.25
N PHE A 95 -9.29 9.68 15.74
CA PHE A 95 -8.19 8.99 16.40
C PHE A 95 -6.93 9.88 16.40
N PRO A 96 -6.82 10.86 17.32
CA PRO A 96 -5.65 11.76 17.37
C PRO A 96 -4.35 11.03 17.73
N ALA A 97 -4.43 9.93 18.47
CA ALA A 97 -3.27 9.12 18.81
C ALA A 97 -2.84 8.25 17.62
N GLN A 98 -1.59 8.40 17.18
CA GLN A 98 -1.08 7.71 15.98
C GLN A 98 -1.25 6.19 16.04
N ALA A 99 -1.05 5.56 17.20
CA ALA A 99 -1.21 4.12 17.36
C ALA A 99 -2.66 3.66 17.13
N ALA A 100 -3.62 4.31 17.79
CA ALA A 100 -5.04 3.99 17.63
C ALA A 100 -5.53 4.25 16.19
N ARG A 101 -5.04 5.33 15.56
CA ARG A 101 -5.33 5.64 14.15
C ARG A 101 -4.79 4.57 13.21
N LEU A 102 -3.57 4.10 13.45
CA LEU A 102 -2.95 3.06 12.65
C LEU A 102 -3.72 1.74 12.74
N ASP A 103 -4.14 1.35 13.95
CA ASP A 103 -4.93 0.13 14.15
C ASP A 103 -6.31 0.26 13.47
N PHE A 104 -6.97 1.40 13.63
CA PHE A 104 -8.23 1.71 12.95
C PHE A 104 -8.10 1.63 11.42
N LEU A 105 -7.10 2.31 10.84
CA LEU A 105 -6.91 2.32 9.39
C LEU A 105 -6.62 0.92 8.83
N ASN A 106 -5.78 0.13 9.49
CA ASN A 106 -5.55 -1.26 9.11
C ASN A 106 -6.85 -2.07 9.10
N GLN A 107 -7.71 -1.90 10.11
CA GLN A 107 -8.99 -2.59 10.15
C GLN A 107 -9.92 -2.13 9.03
N GLN A 108 -9.96 -0.84 8.72
CA GLN A 108 -10.81 -0.29 7.66
C GLN A 108 -10.37 -0.80 6.27
N TYR A 109 -9.06 -0.83 5.99
CA TYR A 109 -8.56 -1.36 4.73
C TYR A 109 -8.81 -2.86 4.57
N GLU A 110 -8.70 -3.64 5.63
CA GLU A 110 -9.04 -5.07 5.61
C GLU A 110 -10.51 -5.27 5.23
N GLN A 111 -11.43 -4.58 5.92
CA GLN A 111 -12.86 -4.65 5.64
C GLN A 111 -13.20 -4.15 4.23
N ALA A 112 -12.58 -3.05 3.79
CA ALA A 112 -12.82 -2.48 2.47
C ALA A 112 -12.36 -3.43 1.36
N THR A 113 -11.17 -4.02 1.52
CA THR A 113 -10.63 -5.04 0.63
C THR A 113 -11.55 -6.25 0.54
N GLU A 114 -11.97 -6.81 1.68
CA GLU A 114 -12.89 -7.97 1.69
C GLU A 114 -14.20 -7.67 0.95
N ARG A 115 -14.79 -6.49 1.17
CA ARG A 115 -16.02 -6.06 0.48
C ARG A 115 -15.79 -5.91 -1.02
N ALA A 116 -14.70 -5.27 -1.42
CA ALA A 116 -14.33 -5.11 -2.82
C ALA A 116 -14.16 -6.48 -3.49
N GLU A 117 -13.40 -7.40 -2.91
CA GLU A 117 -13.24 -8.77 -3.43
C GLU A 117 -14.57 -9.51 -3.55
N MET A 118 -15.43 -9.45 -2.54
CA MET A 118 -16.76 -10.09 -2.58
C MET A 118 -17.61 -9.56 -3.74
N GLN A 119 -17.62 -8.24 -3.94
CA GLN A 119 -18.37 -7.62 -5.02
C GLN A 119 -17.79 -7.97 -6.40
N LEU A 120 -16.46 -7.98 -6.54
CA LEU A 120 -15.79 -8.42 -7.77
C LEU A 120 -16.13 -9.88 -8.10
N ARG A 121 -16.11 -10.77 -7.10
CA ARG A 121 -16.51 -12.18 -7.28
C ARG A 121 -17.96 -12.31 -7.75
N GLN A 122 -18.88 -11.58 -7.12
CA GLN A 122 -20.30 -11.59 -7.52
C GLN A 122 -20.47 -11.11 -8.96
N GLN A 123 -19.82 -10.01 -9.35
CA GLN A 123 -19.92 -9.50 -10.71
C GLN A 123 -19.40 -10.48 -11.76
N ARG A 124 -18.26 -11.13 -11.50
CA ARG A 124 -17.73 -12.18 -12.39
C ARG A 124 -18.72 -13.34 -12.55
N GLN A 125 -19.32 -13.80 -11.45
CA GLN A 125 -20.35 -14.84 -11.49
C GLN A 125 -21.57 -14.43 -12.34
N PHE A 126 -22.03 -13.18 -12.21
CA PHE A 126 -23.13 -12.68 -13.04
C PHE A 126 -22.75 -12.56 -14.52
N ALA A 127 -21.54 -12.11 -14.83
CA ALA A 127 -21.04 -12.01 -16.20
C ALA A 127 -20.91 -13.38 -16.87
N GLU A 128 -20.47 -14.40 -16.14
CA GLU A 128 -20.37 -15.78 -16.62
C GLU A 128 -21.74 -16.47 -16.79
N ALA A 129 -22.72 -16.11 -15.97
CA ALA A 129 -24.08 -16.67 -16.01
C ALA A 129 -24.97 -16.08 -17.12
N GLN A 130 -24.58 -14.96 -17.76
CA GLN A 130 -25.31 -14.42 -18.89
C GLN A 130 -25.04 -15.24 -20.16
N PRO A 131 -26.06 -15.86 -20.78
CA PRO A 131 -25.88 -16.56 -22.04
C PRO A 131 -25.41 -15.55 -23.10
N ARG A 132 -24.33 -15.90 -23.82
CA ARG A 132 -23.88 -15.15 -24.99
C ARG A 132 -25.01 -15.21 -26.04
N LEU A 133 -25.76 -14.13 -26.16
CA LEU A 133 -26.76 -13.93 -27.22
C LEU A 133 -26.06 -13.66 -28.55
#